data_AF-A0A4U5NAK9-F1
#
_entry.id   AF-A0A4U5NAK9-F1
#
_cell.length_a   1.000
_cell.length_b   1.000
_cell.length_c   1.000
_cell.angle_alpha   90.00
_cell.angle_beta   90.00
_cell.angle_gamma   90.00
#
_symmetry.space_group_name_H-M   'P 1'
#
loop_
_entity.id
_entity.type
_entity.pdbx_description
1 polymer ?
#
loop_
_entity_poly.entity_id
_entity_poly.type
_entity_poly.pdbx_seq_one_letter_code
_entity_poly.pdbx_strand_id
1 'polypeptide(L)'
;MGIRLDGNAYNNCTIEPFYDSLLVKMLATARSHEEATDKMRRALDETRIRGVKTNIPFLHNVVKDKQFREGAVDTYFIDEHQNLFNFDTSKNRAQKLLQYLGEVNVNGPMTPLPTNLKPATIKPECPPFKPVAEHHGLRDVLCKGGAEAFAKAVRNHEGLLITDTTFRDAHQSLLATRVRTLDLKEVAPFVSNSFPSLFSVENWGGATFDVAMQFLHECPWERLRELRKAINIPFQMLLRGANALGYSNYPDNVVKDFCNLAVKNGMDVFRVFDCLNYVPNMIVGMNAVGEAGGVIEAAISYAGDVSDTRTPA
;
A
#
# COMPACT_ATOMS: atom_id res chain seq x y z
N MET A 1 15.00 14.04 36.33
CA MET A 1 14.09 13.88 37.49
C MET A 1 13.16 15.09 37.59
N GLY A 2 11.94 14.91 38.11
CA GLY A 2 10.92 15.99 38.20
C GLY A 2 9.50 15.58 37.81
N ILE A 3 9.19 14.28 37.81
CA ILE A 3 7.81 13.77 37.71
C ILE A 3 7.52 13.01 39.00
N ARG A 4 6.37 13.29 39.63
CA ARG A 4 5.83 12.58 40.79
C ARG A 4 4.47 12.00 40.41
N LEU A 5 4.23 10.75 40.80
CA LEU A 5 2.97 10.03 40.57
C LEU A 5 2.36 9.62 41.91
N ASP A 6 1.11 9.97 42.14
CA ASP A 6 0.35 9.60 43.34
C ASP A 6 -1.01 9.04 42.90
N GLY A 7 -1.23 7.74 43.04
CA GLY A 7 -2.46 7.10 42.59
C GLY A 7 -2.62 5.69 43.11
N ASN A 8 -3.83 5.16 42.95
CA ASN A 8 -4.21 3.81 43.39
C ASN A 8 -4.48 2.86 42.21
N ALA A 9 -4.30 3.32 40.97
CA ALA A 9 -4.39 2.46 39.80
C ALA A 9 -3.15 1.55 39.68
N TYR A 10 -3.38 0.25 39.53
CA TYR A 10 -2.34 -0.76 39.33
C TYR A 10 -2.78 -1.76 38.25
N ASN A 11 -1.86 -2.61 37.80
CA ASN A 11 -2.17 -3.59 36.75
C ASN A 11 -3.31 -4.52 37.18
N ASN A 12 -4.32 -4.67 36.31
CA ASN A 12 -5.52 -5.48 36.54
C ASN A 12 -6.45 -4.99 37.67
N CYS A 13 -6.34 -3.73 38.11
CA CYS A 13 -7.34 -3.18 39.02
C CYS A 13 -8.69 -2.97 38.32
N THR A 14 -9.79 -3.30 39.01
CA THR A 14 -11.15 -2.99 38.56
C THR A 14 -11.53 -1.59 39.05
N ILE A 15 -11.93 -0.71 38.13
CA ILE A 15 -12.43 0.62 38.48
C ILE A 15 -13.94 0.55 38.68
N GLU A 16 -14.39 0.75 39.92
CA GLU A 16 -15.81 0.73 40.26
C GLU A 16 -16.48 2.10 40.04
N PRO A 17 -17.77 2.14 39.69
CA PRO A 17 -18.48 3.40 39.42
C PRO A 17 -18.92 4.15 40.69
N PHE A 18 -18.63 3.62 41.88
CA PHE A 18 -19.11 4.17 43.16
C PHE A 18 -18.26 5.32 43.71
N TYR A 19 -17.04 5.50 43.19
CA TYR A 19 -16.09 6.53 43.63
C TYR A 19 -15.71 7.45 42.46
N ASP A 20 -14.84 8.42 42.75
CA ASP A 20 -14.29 9.28 41.71
C ASP A 20 -13.45 8.47 40.70
N SER A 21 -13.38 8.97 39.47
CA SER A 21 -12.65 8.31 38.37
C SER A 21 -11.14 8.58 38.40
N LEU A 22 -10.60 9.00 39.54
CA LEU A 22 -9.18 9.37 39.68
C LEU A 22 -8.29 8.13 39.66
N LEU A 23 -7.50 7.98 38.60
CA LEU A 23 -6.53 6.89 38.48
C LEU A 23 -5.18 7.23 39.13
N VAL A 24 -4.59 8.34 38.72
CA VAL A 24 -3.28 8.81 39.17
C VAL A 24 -3.18 10.33 39.03
N LYS A 25 -2.60 10.97 40.04
CA LYS A 25 -2.17 12.37 39.98
C LYS A 25 -0.74 12.40 39.47
N MET A 26 -0.51 13.17 38.41
CA MET A 26 0.81 13.38 37.85
C MET A 26 1.22 14.83 38.11
N LEU A 27 2.39 15.01 38.71
CA LEU A 27 2.95 16.32 39.02
C LEU A 27 4.29 16.46 38.32
N ALA A 28 4.46 17.54 37.55
CA ALA A 28 5.71 17.90 36.91
C ALA A 28 6.32 19.12 37.61
N THR A 29 7.62 19.05 37.93
CA THR A 29 8.35 20.14 38.60
C THR A 29 9.62 20.47 37.81
N ALA A 30 9.83 21.76 37.58
CA ALA A 30 11.00 22.31 36.92
C ALA A 30 11.29 23.73 37.42
N ARG A 31 12.31 24.39 36.85
CA ARG A 31 12.69 25.75 37.24
C ARG A 31 11.83 26.82 36.59
N SER A 32 11.24 26.51 35.44
CA SER A 32 10.26 27.36 34.75
C SER A 32 8.96 26.60 34.50
N HIS A 33 7.87 27.35 34.30
CA HIS A 33 6.58 26.77 33.91
C HIS A 33 6.70 26.02 32.60
N GLU A 34 7.37 26.59 31.61
CA GLU A 34 7.59 25.97 30.31
C GLU A 34 8.29 24.59 30.40
N GLU A 35 9.38 24.49 31.17
CA GLU A 35 10.07 23.22 31.38
C GLU A 35 9.18 22.21 32.12
N ALA A 36 8.33 22.65 33.04
CA ALA A 36 7.39 21.79 33.75
C ALA A 36 6.30 21.27 32.80
N THR A 37 5.79 22.12 31.91
CA THR A 37 4.84 21.76 30.86
C THR A 37 5.44 20.75 29.88
N ASP A 38 6.70 20.92 29.47
CA ASP A 38 7.38 19.96 28.60
C ASP A 38 7.59 18.60 29.26
N LYS A 39 7.96 18.59 30.56
CA LYS A 39 8.03 17.36 31.35
C LYS A 39 6.67 16.68 31.47
N MET A 40 5.60 17.45 31.71
CA MET A 40 4.23 16.94 31.78
C MET A 40 3.80 16.33 30.44
N ARG A 41 4.03 17.03 29.33
CA ARG A 41 3.74 16.54 27.98
C ARG A 41 4.41 15.19 27.73
N ARG A 42 5.71 15.08 28.01
CA ARG A 42 6.44 13.81 27.88
C ARG A 42 5.87 12.72 28.77
N ALA A 43 5.53 13.02 30.02
CA ALA A 43 4.99 12.04 30.95
C ALA A 43 3.59 11.53 30.52
N LEU A 44 2.75 12.42 29.97
CA LEU A 44 1.49 12.04 29.31
C LEU A 44 1.73 11.16 28.07
N ASP A 45 2.71 11.53 27.23
CA ASP A 45 3.11 10.77 26.03
C ASP A 45 3.67 9.38 26.36
N GLU A 46 4.31 9.21 27.52
CA GLU A 46 4.87 7.94 28.00
C GLU A 46 3.82 7.07 28.73
N THR A 47 2.75 7.68 29.25
CA THR A 47 1.72 6.97 30.03
C THR A 47 0.90 6.02 29.14
N ARG A 48 0.76 4.77 29.58
CA ARG A 48 -0.02 3.73 28.88
C ARG A 48 -1.04 3.13 29.82
N ILE A 49 -2.30 3.51 29.63
CA ILE A 49 -3.44 2.92 30.33
C ILE A 49 -4.31 2.24 29.28
N ARG A 50 -4.70 1.00 29.54
CA ARG A 50 -5.58 0.19 28.66
C ARG A 50 -6.70 -0.41 29.50
N GLY A 51 -7.83 -0.68 28.88
CA GLY A 51 -9.05 -1.20 29.54
C GLY A 51 -10.10 -0.11 29.81
N VAL A 52 -9.68 1.12 30.08
CA VAL A 52 -10.58 2.27 30.29
C VAL A 52 -10.20 3.46 29.41
N LYS A 53 -11.16 4.34 29.12
CA LYS A 53 -10.91 5.64 28.50
C LYS A 53 -10.35 6.61 29.55
N THR A 54 -9.47 7.51 29.14
CA THR A 54 -8.83 8.50 30.03
C THR A 54 -8.92 9.90 29.43
N ASN A 55 -8.74 10.92 30.27
CA ASN A 55 -8.67 12.32 29.86
C ASN A 55 -7.26 12.74 29.37
N ILE A 56 -6.32 11.80 29.19
CA ILE A 56 -4.95 12.08 28.72
C ILE A 56 -4.94 12.88 27.40
N PRO A 57 -5.74 12.56 26.36
CA PRO A 57 -5.74 13.35 25.12
C PRO A 57 -6.13 14.82 25.34
N PHE A 58 -7.10 15.07 26.22
CA PHE A 58 -7.50 16.42 26.60
C PHE A 58 -6.39 17.16 27.33
N LEU A 59 -5.80 16.54 28.36
CA LEU A 59 -4.68 17.13 29.11
C LEU A 59 -3.48 17.42 28.20
N HIS A 60 -3.23 16.55 27.22
CA HIS A 60 -2.18 16.75 26.22
C HIS A 60 -2.45 17.96 25.31
N ASN A 61 -3.70 18.21 24.93
CA ASN A 61 -4.07 19.43 24.20
C ASN A 61 -3.88 20.68 25.07
N VAL A 62 -4.27 20.63 26.34
CA VAL A 62 -4.09 21.75 27.30
C VAL A 62 -2.61 22.11 27.45
N VAL A 63 -1.72 21.14 27.71
CA VAL A 63 -0.28 21.43 27.90
C VAL A 63 0.44 21.85 26.61
N LYS A 64 -0.17 21.63 25.45
CA LYS A 64 0.33 22.09 24.15
C LYS A 64 -0.14 23.50 23.81
N ASP A 65 -1.25 23.94 24.38
CA ASP A 65 -1.82 25.24 24.08
C ASP A 65 -0.87 26.37 24.48
N LYS A 66 -0.78 27.39 23.62
CA LYS A 66 0.15 28.50 23.80
C LYS A 66 -0.19 29.33 25.04
N GLN A 67 -1.46 29.63 25.29
CA GLN A 67 -1.87 30.43 26.46
C GLN A 67 -1.55 29.70 27.76
N PHE A 68 -1.78 28.37 27.79
CA PHE A 68 -1.42 27.55 28.94
C PHE A 68 0.10 27.54 29.18
N ARG A 69 0.92 27.42 28.12
CA ARG A 69 2.39 27.46 28.22
C ARG A 69 2.93 28.81 28.66
N GLU A 70 2.27 29.90 28.31
CA GLU A 70 2.63 31.26 28.74
C GLU A 70 2.13 31.58 30.16
N GLY A 71 1.29 30.72 30.75
CA GLY A 71 0.67 30.94 32.06
C GLY A 71 -0.43 32.00 32.05
N ALA A 72 -0.87 32.43 30.88
CA ALA A 72 -1.89 33.45 30.68
C ALA A 72 -3.27 32.81 30.52
N VAL A 73 -3.74 32.12 31.55
CA VAL A 73 -5.05 31.42 31.57
C VAL A 73 -5.91 31.90 32.73
N ASP A 74 -7.21 31.91 32.53
CA ASP A 74 -8.22 32.20 33.54
C ASP A 74 -9.22 31.04 33.69
N THR A 75 -10.32 31.27 34.40
CA THR A 75 -11.35 30.25 34.61
C THR A 75 -12.19 29.94 33.37
N TYR A 76 -12.17 30.79 32.34
CA TYR A 76 -12.92 30.62 31.10
C TYR A 76 -12.09 29.94 30.00
N PHE A 77 -10.77 29.82 30.18
CA PHE A 77 -9.84 29.24 29.21
C PHE A 77 -10.37 27.96 28.52
N ILE A 78 -10.85 26.96 29.27
CA ILE A 78 -11.33 25.70 28.68
C ILE A 78 -12.60 25.91 27.84
N ASP A 79 -13.52 26.76 28.31
CA ASP A 79 -14.80 27.02 27.64
C ASP A 79 -14.62 27.80 26.34
N GLU A 80 -13.63 28.69 26.29
CA GLU A 80 -13.30 29.51 25.13
C GLU A 80 -12.45 28.79 24.07
N HIS A 81 -11.77 27.69 24.44
CA HIS A 81 -10.85 26.94 23.57
C HIS A 81 -11.44 25.60 23.15
N GLN A 82 -12.47 25.63 22.29
CA GLN A 82 -13.14 24.42 21.78
C GLN A 82 -12.20 23.47 21.02
N ASN A 83 -11.08 23.98 20.49
CA ASN A 83 -10.02 23.17 19.88
C ASN A 83 -9.37 22.16 20.84
N LEU A 84 -9.45 22.38 22.16
CA LEU A 84 -8.95 21.42 23.16
C LEU A 84 -9.67 20.06 23.10
N PHE A 85 -10.89 20.02 22.55
CA PHE A 85 -11.69 18.81 22.37
C PHE A 85 -11.47 18.11 21.01
N ASN A 86 -10.59 18.66 20.16
CA ASN A 86 -10.18 18.01 18.93
C ASN A 86 -9.08 16.99 19.24
N PHE A 87 -9.46 15.72 19.35
CA PHE A 87 -8.56 14.64 19.74
C PHE A 87 -7.95 13.93 18.54
N ASP A 88 -6.63 13.77 18.57
CA ASP A 88 -5.94 12.89 17.63
C ASP A 88 -6.36 11.43 17.86
N THR A 89 -6.85 10.79 16.79
CA THR A 89 -7.20 9.37 16.85
C THR A 89 -5.93 8.51 16.84
N SER A 90 -5.67 7.82 17.95
CA SER A 90 -4.59 6.85 18.01
C SER A 90 -4.83 5.72 17.02
N LYS A 91 -3.83 5.43 16.18
CA LYS A 91 -3.90 4.34 15.19
C LYS A 91 -3.97 2.95 15.85
N ASN A 92 -3.56 2.83 17.11
CA ASN A 92 -3.54 1.61 17.93
C ASN A 92 -2.94 0.37 17.22
N ARG A 93 -1.83 0.58 16.50
CA ARG A 93 -1.23 -0.42 15.59
C ARG A 93 -0.87 -1.74 16.29
N ALA A 94 -0.19 -1.67 17.44
CA ALA A 94 0.26 -2.86 18.16
C ALA A 94 -0.92 -3.72 18.66
N GLN A 95 -2.00 -3.11 19.17
CA GLN A 95 -3.18 -3.86 19.59
C GLN A 95 -3.86 -4.55 18.42
N LYS A 96 -4.03 -3.85 17.29
CA LYS A 96 -4.60 -4.42 16.07
C LYS A 96 -3.78 -5.61 15.56
N LEU A 97 -2.44 -5.50 15.62
CA LEU A 97 -1.54 -6.60 15.24
C LEU A 97 -1.68 -7.79 16.19
N LEU A 98 -1.67 -7.56 17.51
CA LEU A 98 -1.86 -8.63 18.50
C LEU A 98 -3.23 -9.30 18.37
N GLN A 99 -4.27 -8.53 18.10
CA GLN A 99 -5.60 -9.05 17.84
C GLN A 99 -5.61 -9.93 16.59
N TYR A 100 -5.00 -9.47 15.49
CA TYR A 100 -4.87 -10.26 14.26
C TYR A 100 -4.10 -11.56 14.49
N LEU A 101 -2.95 -11.50 15.19
CA LEU A 101 -2.16 -12.69 15.51
C LEU A 101 -2.93 -13.64 16.41
N GLY A 102 -3.62 -13.14 17.44
CA GLY A 102 -4.46 -13.94 18.33
C GLY A 102 -5.59 -14.64 17.57
N GLU A 103 -6.28 -13.90 16.70
CA GLU A 103 -7.36 -14.42 15.86
C GLU A 103 -6.87 -15.55 14.95
N VAL A 104 -5.79 -15.33 14.20
CA VAL A 104 -5.22 -16.34 13.29
C VAL A 104 -4.72 -17.56 14.05
N ASN A 105 -4.15 -17.38 15.25
CA ASN A 105 -3.57 -18.49 16.02
C ASN A 105 -4.65 -19.36 16.70
N VAL A 106 -5.79 -18.76 17.09
CA VAL A 106 -6.91 -19.47 17.73
C VAL A 106 -7.89 -20.04 16.69
N ASN A 107 -8.31 -19.22 15.73
CA ASN A 107 -9.37 -19.55 14.78
C ASN A 107 -8.83 -20.00 13.40
N GLY A 108 -7.53 -19.88 13.16
CA GLY A 108 -6.92 -20.14 11.86
C GLY A 108 -7.08 -18.98 10.88
N PRO A 109 -6.54 -19.11 9.65
CA PRO A 109 -6.71 -18.10 8.61
C PRO A 109 -8.17 -18.03 8.14
N MET A 110 -8.64 -16.82 7.82
CA MET A 110 -10.00 -16.58 7.34
C MET A 110 -10.30 -17.25 5.98
N THR A 111 -9.27 -17.44 5.15
CA THR A 111 -9.40 -18.17 3.88
C THR A 111 -8.88 -19.59 4.10
N PRO A 112 -9.66 -20.63 3.75
CA PRO A 112 -9.19 -22.02 3.82
C PRO A 112 -7.88 -22.19 3.07
N LEU A 113 -6.92 -22.87 3.70
CA LEU A 113 -5.66 -23.19 3.03
C LEU A 113 -5.93 -24.21 1.92
N PRO A 114 -5.39 -24.01 0.71
CA PRO A 114 -5.53 -24.98 -0.38
C PRO A 114 -4.68 -26.24 -0.14
N THR A 115 -3.87 -26.24 0.93
CA THR A 115 -2.92 -27.29 1.25
C THR A 115 -2.81 -27.46 2.77
N ASN A 116 -2.50 -28.69 3.20
CA ASN A 116 -2.20 -29.01 4.59
C ASN A 116 -0.71 -28.81 4.94
N LEU A 117 0.08 -28.30 3.98
CA LEU A 117 1.48 -27.98 4.23
C LEU A 117 1.60 -26.87 5.27
N LYS A 118 2.49 -27.08 6.25
CA LYS A 118 2.83 -26.05 7.23
C LYS A 118 3.64 -24.95 6.54
N PRO A 119 3.55 -23.68 7.02
CA PRO A 119 4.45 -22.63 6.58
C PRO A 119 5.91 -23.07 6.69
N ALA A 120 6.70 -22.73 5.67
CA ALA A 120 8.13 -23.01 5.69
C ALA A 120 8.81 -22.27 6.85
N THR A 121 9.74 -22.95 7.53
CA THR A 121 10.59 -22.35 8.57
C THR A 121 11.80 -21.61 7.98
N ILE A 122 12.09 -21.87 6.70
CA ILE A 122 13.20 -21.24 5.99
C ILE A 122 12.79 -19.82 5.62
N LYS A 123 13.59 -18.85 6.06
CA LYS A 123 13.48 -17.48 5.57
C LYS A 123 14.23 -17.40 4.23
N PRO A 124 13.55 -17.14 3.10
CA PRO A 124 14.23 -16.99 1.82
C PRO A 124 15.15 -15.77 1.87
N GLU A 125 16.36 -15.93 1.33
CA GLU A 125 17.30 -14.83 1.16
C GLU A 125 17.26 -14.35 -0.29
N CYS A 126 17.31 -13.03 -0.47
CA CYS A 126 17.46 -12.45 -1.80
C CYS A 126 18.83 -12.84 -2.37
N PRO A 127 18.90 -13.43 -3.58
CA PRO A 127 20.18 -13.82 -4.16
C PRO A 127 21.13 -12.60 -4.29
N PRO A 128 22.46 -12.79 -4.17
CA PRO A 128 23.40 -11.70 -4.31
C PRO A 128 23.33 -11.10 -5.72
N PHE A 129 23.30 -9.78 -5.81
CA PHE A 129 23.36 -9.04 -7.07
C PHE A 129 24.39 -7.90 -6.98
N LYS A 130 24.87 -7.46 -8.14
CA LYS A 130 25.71 -6.27 -8.24
C LYS A 130 24.82 -5.07 -8.52
N PRO A 131 24.80 -4.04 -7.66
CA PRO A 131 24.07 -2.81 -7.95
C PRO A 131 24.60 -2.18 -9.24
N VAL A 132 23.70 -1.90 -10.18
CA VAL A 132 24.03 -1.17 -11.40
C VAL A 132 23.98 0.32 -11.08
N ALA A 133 25.08 1.04 -11.36
CA ALA A 133 25.20 2.46 -11.03
C ALA A 133 24.26 3.35 -11.87
N GLU A 134 24.04 2.97 -13.13
CA GLU A 134 23.09 3.62 -14.03
C GLU A 134 22.30 2.55 -14.79
N HIS A 135 20.98 2.61 -14.67
CA HIS A 135 20.11 1.81 -15.51
C HIS A 135 19.99 2.50 -16.88
N HIS A 136 20.20 1.72 -17.95
CA HIS A 136 20.06 2.16 -19.34
C HIS A 136 19.14 1.18 -20.08
N GLY A 137 17.91 1.03 -19.60
CA GLY A 137 16.91 0.10 -20.11
C GLY A 137 15.85 0.76 -20.99
N LEU A 138 14.90 -0.04 -21.46
CA LEU A 138 13.75 0.44 -22.24
C LEU A 138 12.89 1.44 -21.45
N ARG A 139 12.90 1.37 -20.12
CA ARG A 139 12.22 2.37 -19.28
C ARG A 139 12.82 3.76 -19.43
N ASP A 140 14.15 3.86 -19.51
CA ASP A 140 14.82 5.15 -19.66
C ASP A 140 14.54 5.75 -21.04
N VAL A 141 14.41 4.91 -22.06
CA VAL A 141 13.95 5.32 -23.40
C VAL A 141 12.52 5.87 -23.32
N LEU A 142 11.61 5.16 -22.64
CA LEU A 142 10.23 5.61 -22.45
C LEU A 142 10.16 6.94 -21.69
N CYS A 143 10.88 7.08 -20.58
CA CYS A 143 10.84 8.30 -19.77
C CYS A 143 11.44 9.52 -20.51
N LYS A 144 12.43 9.32 -21.39
CA LYS A 144 13.08 10.41 -22.14
C LYS A 144 12.36 10.76 -23.45
N GLY A 145 11.83 9.77 -24.15
CA GLY A 145 11.30 9.92 -25.51
C GLY A 145 9.83 9.54 -25.69
N GLY A 146 9.13 9.15 -24.62
CA GLY A 146 7.72 8.76 -24.66
C GLY A 146 7.47 7.42 -25.37
N ALA A 147 6.18 7.10 -25.54
CA ALA A 147 5.74 5.82 -26.08
C ALA A 147 6.22 5.58 -27.54
N GLU A 148 6.36 6.64 -28.34
CA GLU A 148 6.85 6.53 -29.71
C GLU A 148 8.33 6.11 -29.77
N ALA A 149 9.18 6.73 -28.95
CA ALA A 149 10.59 6.35 -28.87
C ALA A 149 10.76 4.93 -28.30
N PHE A 150 9.94 4.56 -27.31
CA PHE A 150 9.88 3.20 -26.80
C PHE A 150 9.55 2.19 -27.90
N ALA A 151 8.46 2.42 -28.66
CA ALA A 151 8.04 1.54 -29.73
C ALA A 151 9.11 1.44 -30.85
N LYS A 152 9.79 2.55 -31.17
CA LYS A 152 10.90 2.55 -32.13
C LYS A 152 12.10 1.74 -31.62
N ALA A 153 12.47 1.89 -30.36
CA ALA A 153 13.56 1.12 -29.75
C ALA A 153 13.27 -0.38 -29.73
N VAL A 154 12.02 -0.76 -29.43
CA VAL A 154 11.58 -2.16 -29.45
C VAL A 154 11.66 -2.75 -30.86
N ARG A 155 11.19 -2.04 -31.89
CA ARG A 155 11.27 -2.51 -33.30
C ARG A 155 12.70 -2.60 -33.83
N ASN A 156 13.59 -1.75 -33.34
CA ASN A 156 14.99 -1.74 -33.74
C ASN A 156 15.85 -2.72 -32.93
N HIS A 157 15.31 -3.37 -31.91
CA HIS A 157 16.05 -4.32 -31.09
C HIS A 157 16.29 -5.62 -31.89
N GLU A 158 17.54 -6.03 -32.01
CA GLU A 158 17.90 -7.31 -32.60
C GLU A 158 17.82 -8.42 -31.54
N GLY A 159 16.86 -9.33 -31.70
CA GLY A 159 16.66 -10.47 -30.81
C GLY A 159 15.27 -10.53 -30.18
N LEU A 160 15.05 -11.56 -29.36
CA LEU A 160 13.80 -11.74 -28.63
C LEU A 160 13.86 -11.00 -27.29
N LEU A 161 12.95 -10.05 -27.11
CA LEU A 161 12.73 -9.42 -25.82
C LEU A 161 11.79 -10.28 -24.95
N ILE A 162 11.98 -10.20 -23.63
CA ILE A 162 11.26 -11.04 -22.66
C ILE A 162 10.52 -10.17 -21.66
N THR A 163 9.25 -10.50 -21.39
CA THR A 163 8.47 -10.01 -20.26
C THR A 163 8.48 -11.03 -19.15
N ASP A 164 8.85 -10.62 -17.94
CA ASP A 164 8.70 -11.46 -16.76
C ASP A 164 7.27 -11.34 -16.19
N THR A 165 6.56 -12.46 -16.07
CA THR A 165 5.20 -12.53 -15.51
C THR A 165 5.16 -13.07 -14.06
N THR A 166 6.32 -13.28 -13.44
CA THR A 166 6.43 -13.82 -12.07
C THR A 166 5.66 -12.97 -11.05
N PHE A 167 5.58 -11.65 -11.24
CA PHE A 167 4.94 -10.72 -10.31
C PHE A 167 3.41 -10.62 -10.49
N ARG A 168 2.84 -11.21 -11.56
CA ARG A 168 1.41 -11.13 -11.89
C ARG A 168 0.84 -12.47 -12.33
N ASP A 169 1.01 -12.86 -13.59
CA ASP A 169 0.28 -13.99 -14.17
C ASP A 169 0.71 -15.34 -13.58
N ALA A 170 2.00 -15.53 -13.32
CA ALA A 170 2.52 -16.83 -12.89
C ALA A 170 1.85 -17.31 -11.58
N HIS A 171 1.76 -16.43 -10.58
CA HIS A 171 1.09 -16.75 -9.32
C HIS A 171 -0.43 -16.61 -9.38
N GLN A 172 -0.98 -15.85 -10.33
CA GLN A 172 -2.40 -15.88 -10.63
C GLN A 172 -2.84 -17.28 -11.10
N SER A 173 -2.04 -17.94 -11.95
CA SER A 173 -2.29 -19.31 -12.41
C SER A 173 -2.03 -20.37 -11.33
N LEU A 174 -0.89 -20.28 -10.63
CA LEU A 174 -0.41 -21.37 -9.76
C LEU A 174 -0.82 -21.24 -8.29
N LEU A 175 -0.97 -20.01 -7.80
CA LEU A 175 -1.11 -19.70 -6.38
C LEU A 175 -2.35 -18.84 -6.10
N ALA A 176 -3.35 -18.89 -6.99
CA ALA A 176 -4.59 -18.13 -6.90
C ALA A 176 -4.37 -16.64 -6.60
N THR A 177 -3.31 -16.04 -7.16
CA THR A 177 -2.97 -14.62 -6.99
C THR A 177 -2.58 -14.23 -5.56
N ARG A 178 -2.21 -15.19 -4.70
CA ARG A 178 -1.99 -14.97 -3.26
C ARG A 178 -0.57 -14.54 -2.87
N VAL A 179 0.32 -14.28 -3.84
CA VAL A 179 1.66 -13.77 -3.53
C VAL A 179 1.57 -12.32 -3.03
N ARG A 180 2.24 -12.07 -1.90
CA ARG A 180 2.10 -10.83 -1.12
C ARG A 180 3.12 -9.79 -1.53
N THR A 181 2.81 -8.53 -1.22
CA THR A 181 3.71 -7.40 -1.50
C THR A 181 5.05 -7.54 -0.80
N LEU A 182 5.05 -8.12 0.41
CA LEU A 182 6.26 -8.41 1.17
C LEU A 182 7.25 -9.24 0.35
N ASP A 183 6.82 -10.40 -0.16
CA ASP A 183 7.69 -11.35 -0.86
C ASP A 183 8.20 -10.79 -2.19
N LEU A 184 7.33 -10.09 -2.93
CA LEU A 184 7.71 -9.44 -4.19
C LEU A 184 8.75 -8.33 -3.99
N LYS A 185 8.60 -7.56 -2.90
CA LYS A 185 9.51 -6.45 -2.58
C LYS A 185 10.92 -6.94 -2.23
N GLU A 186 11.03 -8.06 -1.53
CA GLU A 186 12.33 -8.60 -1.12
C GLU A 186 13.21 -8.99 -2.32
N VAL A 187 12.62 -9.52 -3.40
CA VAL A 187 13.37 -9.94 -4.61
C VAL A 187 13.46 -8.85 -5.69
N ALA A 188 12.66 -7.79 -5.59
CA ALA A 188 12.61 -6.71 -6.58
C ALA A 188 13.98 -6.07 -6.93
N PRO A 189 14.89 -5.79 -5.96
CA PRO A 189 16.21 -5.26 -6.27
C PRO A 189 17.05 -6.23 -7.11
N PHE A 190 16.99 -7.53 -6.84
CA PHE A 190 17.68 -8.55 -7.63
C PHE A 190 17.19 -8.52 -9.08
N VAL A 191 15.87 -8.49 -9.29
CA VAL A 191 15.29 -8.46 -10.65
C VAL A 191 15.76 -7.24 -11.43
N SER A 192 15.71 -6.06 -10.81
CA SER A 192 16.11 -4.81 -11.48
C SER A 192 17.58 -4.75 -11.87
N ASN A 193 18.45 -5.38 -11.10
CA ASN A 193 19.90 -5.32 -11.30
C ASN A 193 20.43 -6.48 -12.15
N SER A 194 19.82 -7.65 -12.04
CA SER A 194 20.24 -8.86 -12.74
C SER A 194 19.61 -8.98 -14.13
N PHE A 195 18.43 -8.39 -14.36
CA PHE A 195 17.71 -8.47 -15.65
C PHE A 195 17.32 -7.10 -16.22
N PRO A 196 18.24 -6.12 -16.32
CA PRO A 196 17.91 -4.77 -16.78
C PRO A 196 17.44 -4.71 -18.24
N SER A 197 17.67 -5.77 -19.03
CA SER A 197 17.30 -5.88 -20.44
C SER A 197 15.90 -6.46 -20.69
N LEU A 198 15.12 -6.75 -19.65
CA LEU A 198 13.73 -7.19 -19.82
C LEU A 198 12.92 -6.11 -20.56
N PHE A 199 11.98 -6.56 -21.41
CA PHE A 199 10.99 -5.68 -22.03
C PHE A 199 10.14 -5.00 -20.97
N SER A 200 9.63 -5.82 -20.06
CA SER A 200 8.80 -5.38 -18.95
C SER A 200 8.79 -6.41 -17.83
N VAL A 201 8.40 -5.96 -16.64
CA VAL A 201 7.92 -6.84 -15.56
C VAL A 201 6.41 -6.64 -15.49
N GLU A 202 5.67 -7.69 -15.81
CA GLU A 202 4.23 -7.71 -15.62
C GLU A 202 3.92 -7.96 -14.14
N ASN A 203 3.41 -6.94 -13.47
CA ASN A 203 3.29 -6.95 -12.01
C ASN A 203 1.95 -6.45 -11.48
N TRP A 204 0.99 -6.13 -12.37
CA TRP A 204 -0.25 -5.48 -11.99
C TRP A 204 -1.40 -5.75 -12.96
N GLY A 205 -2.60 -5.38 -12.56
CA GLY A 205 -3.82 -5.69 -13.31
C GLY A 205 -4.25 -7.15 -13.18
N GLY A 206 -5.19 -7.57 -14.04
CA GLY A 206 -5.87 -8.85 -13.86
C GLY A 206 -6.51 -8.96 -12.47
N ALA A 207 -6.41 -10.13 -11.84
CA ALA A 207 -6.99 -10.40 -10.52
C ALA A 207 -6.14 -9.84 -9.35
N THR A 208 -4.99 -9.22 -9.61
CA THR A 208 -4.11 -8.77 -8.51
C THR A 208 -4.69 -7.62 -7.71
N PHE A 209 -5.53 -6.79 -8.34
CA PHE A 209 -6.06 -5.57 -7.73
C PHE A 209 -7.15 -5.88 -6.69
N ASP A 210 -8.14 -6.68 -7.06
CA ASP A 210 -9.20 -7.15 -6.17
C ASP A 210 -8.64 -8.10 -5.11
N VAL A 211 -7.78 -9.06 -5.49
CA VAL A 211 -7.25 -10.04 -4.53
C VAL A 211 -6.40 -9.38 -3.46
N ALA A 212 -5.59 -8.37 -3.81
CA ALA A 212 -4.80 -7.63 -2.83
C ALA A 212 -5.70 -7.03 -1.74
N MET A 213 -6.81 -6.40 -2.11
CA MET A 213 -7.71 -5.76 -1.15
C MET A 213 -8.57 -6.77 -0.39
N GLN A 214 -9.14 -7.74 -1.12
CA GLN A 214 -10.15 -8.65 -0.58
C GLN A 214 -9.55 -9.76 0.27
N PHE A 215 -8.44 -10.35 -0.15
CA PHE A 215 -7.88 -11.55 0.49
C PHE A 215 -6.53 -11.31 1.17
N LEU A 216 -5.70 -10.41 0.64
CA LEU A 216 -4.40 -10.11 1.24
C LEU A 216 -4.48 -8.95 2.25
N HIS A 217 -5.57 -8.18 2.22
CA HIS A 217 -5.76 -6.96 3.03
C HIS A 217 -4.62 -5.94 2.84
N GLU A 218 -4.12 -5.84 1.61
CA GLU A 218 -3.05 -4.96 1.17
C GLU A 218 -3.58 -3.96 0.13
N CYS A 219 -2.97 -2.78 0.05
CA CYS A 219 -3.33 -1.79 -0.96
C CYS A 219 -2.54 -2.08 -2.26
N PRO A 220 -3.20 -2.38 -3.40
CA PRO A 220 -2.49 -2.65 -4.65
C PRO A 220 -1.70 -1.42 -5.11
N TRP A 221 -2.20 -0.20 -4.86
CA TRP A 221 -1.49 1.05 -5.19
C TRP A 221 -0.20 1.22 -4.41
N GLU A 222 -0.17 0.77 -3.16
CA GLU A 222 1.04 0.76 -2.35
C GLU A 222 2.04 -0.26 -2.90
N ARG A 223 1.57 -1.46 -3.28
CA ARG A 223 2.40 -2.46 -3.97
C ARG A 223 3.08 -1.88 -5.21
N LEU A 224 2.32 -1.20 -6.07
CA LEU A 224 2.86 -0.56 -7.29
C LEU A 224 3.98 0.44 -6.95
N ARG A 225 3.73 1.36 -6.01
CA ARG A 225 4.71 2.37 -5.60
C ARG A 225 5.95 1.77 -4.94
N GLU A 226 5.78 0.77 -4.08
CA GLU A 226 6.90 0.12 -3.40
C GLU A 226 7.79 -0.65 -4.37
N LEU A 227 7.20 -1.39 -5.31
CA LEU A 227 7.97 -2.07 -6.37
C LEU A 227 8.66 -1.06 -7.29
N ARG A 228 8.00 0.06 -7.58
CA ARG A 228 8.57 1.10 -8.46
C ARG A 228 9.80 1.78 -7.90
N LYS A 229 9.92 1.88 -6.57
CA LYS A 229 11.15 2.36 -5.92
C LYS A 229 12.34 1.43 -6.14
N ALA A 230 12.11 0.15 -6.38
CA ALA A 230 13.15 -0.88 -6.46
C ALA A 230 13.46 -1.35 -7.90
N ILE A 231 12.53 -1.16 -8.86
CA ILE A 231 12.66 -1.69 -10.22
C ILE A 231 12.64 -0.57 -11.27
N ASN A 232 13.74 -0.46 -12.03
CA ASN A 232 13.87 0.43 -13.20
C ASN A 232 13.71 -0.30 -14.55
N ILE A 233 12.71 -1.17 -14.64
CA ILE A 233 12.31 -1.89 -15.87
C ILE A 233 10.85 -1.48 -16.16
N PRO A 234 10.39 -1.41 -17.42
CA PRO A 234 9.01 -1.04 -17.70
C PRO A 234 8.03 -1.92 -16.92
N PHE A 235 7.07 -1.31 -16.21
CA PHE A 235 5.99 -2.06 -15.58
C PHE A 235 4.86 -2.26 -16.56
N GLN A 236 4.37 -3.49 -16.62
CA GLN A 236 3.27 -3.87 -17.47
C GLN A 236 2.06 -4.32 -16.64
N MET A 237 0.88 -3.94 -17.12
CA MET A 237 -0.38 -4.44 -16.59
C MET A 237 -1.32 -4.96 -17.66
N LEU A 238 -2.20 -5.88 -17.26
CA LEU A 238 -3.34 -6.31 -18.05
C LEU A 238 -4.57 -5.43 -17.74
N LEU A 239 -5.14 -4.80 -18.77
CA LEU A 239 -6.28 -3.90 -18.68
C LEU A 239 -7.43 -4.40 -19.56
N ARG A 240 -8.63 -4.52 -19.00
CA ARG A 240 -9.85 -4.78 -19.78
C ARG A 240 -10.38 -3.45 -20.32
N GLY A 241 -10.48 -3.32 -21.65
CA GLY A 241 -10.69 -2.03 -22.33
C GLY A 241 -11.82 -1.16 -21.74
N ALA A 242 -13.02 -1.71 -21.61
CA ALA A 242 -14.20 -0.97 -21.13
C ALA A 242 -14.38 -0.93 -19.60
N ASN A 243 -13.66 -1.78 -18.85
CA ASN A 243 -13.96 -2.00 -17.42
C ASN A 243 -12.75 -1.77 -16.51
N ALA A 244 -11.61 -1.38 -17.07
CA ALA A 244 -10.32 -1.35 -16.41
C ALA A 244 -9.99 -2.68 -15.70
N LEU A 245 -10.16 -2.72 -14.37
CA LEU A 245 -9.90 -3.89 -13.52
C LEU A 245 -11.14 -4.37 -12.75
N GLY A 246 -12.30 -3.78 -12.99
CA GLY A 246 -13.52 -4.11 -12.25
C GLY A 246 -14.42 -5.11 -12.97
N TYR A 247 -15.43 -5.59 -12.23
CA TYR A 247 -16.37 -6.62 -12.68
C TYR A 247 -17.70 -6.08 -13.20
N SER A 248 -17.91 -4.76 -13.14
CA SER A 248 -19.10 -4.08 -13.64
C SER A 248 -18.75 -3.15 -14.79
N ASN A 249 -19.75 -2.61 -15.48
CA ASN A 249 -19.53 -1.58 -16.49
C ASN A 249 -19.30 -0.24 -15.81
N TYR A 250 -18.30 0.51 -16.28
CA TYR A 250 -17.98 1.83 -15.78
C TYR A 250 -18.09 2.85 -16.91
N PRO A 251 -18.49 4.09 -16.60
CA PRO A 251 -18.42 5.16 -17.59
C PRO A 251 -16.96 5.48 -17.95
N ASP A 252 -16.73 5.96 -19.18
CA ASP A 252 -15.40 6.18 -19.76
C ASP A 252 -14.48 7.04 -18.88
N ASN A 253 -15.04 8.01 -18.14
CA ASN A 253 -14.28 8.87 -17.24
C ASN A 253 -13.60 8.08 -16.11
N VAL A 254 -14.20 6.99 -15.63
CA VAL A 254 -13.60 6.13 -14.61
C VAL A 254 -12.39 5.38 -15.19
N VAL A 255 -12.49 4.89 -16.42
CA VAL A 255 -11.36 4.22 -17.10
C VAL A 255 -10.22 5.21 -17.33
N LYS A 256 -10.54 6.43 -17.74
CA LYS A 256 -9.58 7.53 -17.93
C LYS A 256 -8.86 7.89 -16.62
N ASP A 257 -9.60 8.14 -15.54
CA ASP A 257 -9.02 8.49 -14.25
C ASP A 257 -8.17 7.34 -13.67
N PHE A 258 -8.61 6.10 -13.88
CA PHE A 258 -7.83 4.92 -13.52
C PHE A 258 -6.48 4.88 -14.25
N CYS A 259 -6.47 5.06 -15.57
CA CYS A 259 -5.24 5.04 -16.37
C CYS A 259 -4.29 6.19 -15.99
N ASN A 260 -4.83 7.40 -15.80
CA ASN A 260 -4.07 8.56 -15.30
C ASN A 260 -3.39 8.26 -13.96
N LEU A 261 -4.13 7.65 -13.03
CA LEU A 261 -3.60 7.30 -11.72
C LEU A 261 -2.56 6.17 -11.82
N ALA A 262 -2.78 5.17 -12.69
CA ALA A 262 -1.84 4.08 -12.92
C ALA A 262 -0.49 4.61 -13.44
N VAL A 263 -0.49 5.44 -14.50
CA VAL A 263 0.74 6.06 -15.03
C VAL A 263 1.42 6.91 -13.96
N LYS A 264 0.66 7.76 -13.25
CA LYS A 264 1.19 8.60 -12.16
C LYS A 264 1.87 7.80 -11.05
N ASN A 265 1.42 6.57 -10.78
CA ASN A 265 2.02 5.70 -9.77
C ASN A 265 3.14 4.80 -10.33
N GLY A 266 3.47 4.92 -11.62
CA GLY A 266 4.63 4.29 -12.25
C GLY A 266 4.32 3.09 -13.13
N MET A 267 3.07 2.92 -13.60
CA MET A 267 2.75 1.97 -14.66
C MET A 267 3.19 2.50 -16.03
N ASP A 268 3.79 1.66 -16.87
CA ASP A 268 4.39 2.09 -18.14
C ASP A 268 3.65 1.50 -19.36
N VAL A 269 3.39 0.20 -19.36
CA VAL A 269 2.80 -0.56 -20.49
C VAL A 269 1.44 -1.12 -20.10
N PHE A 270 0.44 -0.88 -20.94
CA PHE A 270 -0.92 -1.36 -20.75
C PHE A 270 -1.27 -2.32 -21.87
N ARG A 271 -1.38 -3.61 -21.53
CA ARG A 271 -1.94 -4.63 -22.41
C ARG A 271 -3.45 -4.53 -22.38
N VAL A 272 -4.02 -3.90 -23.39
CA VAL A 272 -5.47 -3.67 -23.51
C VAL A 272 -6.09 -4.82 -24.29
N PHE A 273 -7.09 -5.47 -23.70
CA PHE A 273 -7.83 -6.55 -24.35
C PHE A 273 -9.34 -6.41 -24.12
N ASP A 274 -10.12 -7.09 -24.96
CA ASP A 274 -11.53 -7.36 -24.74
C ASP A 274 -11.77 -8.88 -24.79
N CYS A 275 -12.67 -9.37 -23.96
CA CYS A 275 -12.92 -10.82 -23.82
C CYS A 275 -13.57 -11.46 -25.06
N LEU A 276 -14.09 -10.65 -25.99
CA LEU A 276 -14.68 -11.10 -27.26
C LEU A 276 -13.93 -10.53 -28.47
N ASN A 277 -12.73 -9.98 -28.29
CA ASN A 277 -12.00 -9.22 -29.31
C ASN A 277 -12.84 -8.07 -29.93
N TYR A 278 -13.78 -7.50 -29.16
CA TYR A 278 -14.61 -6.41 -29.64
C TYR A 278 -13.84 -5.07 -29.58
N VAL A 279 -13.28 -4.68 -30.72
CA VAL A 279 -12.40 -3.50 -30.87
C VAL A 279 -12.99 -2.20 -30.30
N PRO A 280 -14.30 -1.87 -30.46
CA PRO A 280 -14.84 -0.64 -29.89
C PRO A 280 -14.66 -0.51 -28.36
N ASN A 281 -14.74 -1.62 -27.62
CA ASN A 281 -14.46 -1.61 -26.18
C ASN A 281 -12.97 -1.35 -25.89
N MET A 282 -12.08 -1.84 -26.75
CA MET A 282 -10.65 -1.64 -26.61
C MET A 282 -10.25 -0.19 -26.88
N ILE A 283 -10.89 0.48 -27.85
CA ILE A 283 -10.60 1.88 -28.21
C ILE A 283 -10.76 2.81 -26.99
N VAL A 284 -11.76 2.59 -26.14
CA VAL A 284 -11.96 3.37 -24.90
C VAL A 284 -10.72 3.29 -24.00
N GLY A 285 -10.26 2.06 -23.72
CA GLY A 285 -9.07 1.84 -22.90
C GLY A 285 -7.77 2.33 -23.57
N MET A 286 -7.63 2.13 -24.87
CA MET A 286 -6.46 2.60 -25.63
C MET A 286 -6.35 4.12 -25.62
N ASN A 287 -7.45 4.83 -25.84
CA ASN A 287 -7.48 6.29 -25.78
C ASN A 287 -7.14 6.79 -24.37
N ALA A 288 -7.73 6.18 -23.33
CA ALA A 288 -7.44 6.51 -21.94
C ALA A 288 -5.95 6.32 -21.57
N VAL A 289 -5.33 5.23 -22.02
CA VAL A 289 -3.90 4.96 -21.81
C VAL A 289 -3.03 5.96 -22.57
N GLY A 290 -3.34 6.22 -23.84
CA GLY A 290 -2.60 7.15 -24.68
C GLY A 290 -2.63 8.58 -24.14
N GLU A 291 -3.81 9.05 -23.71
CA GLU A 291 -3.98 10.35 -23.06
C GLU A 291 -3.22 10.45 -21.73
N ALA A 292 -3.12 9.36 -20.98
CA ALA A 292 -2.35 9.28 -19.74
C ALA A 292 -0.82 9.26 -19.98
N GLY A 293 -0.37 9.04 -21.22
CA GLY A 293 1.05 8.93 -21.59
C GLY A 293 1.65 7.52 -21.42
N GLY A 294 0.81 6.49 -21.28
CA GLY A 294 1.25 5.09 -21.22
C GLY A 294 1.51 4.49 -22.60
N VAL A 295 2.25 3.38 -22.64
CA VAL A 295 2.44 2.57 -23.86
C VAL A 295 1.22 1.67 -24.04
N ILE A 296 0.61 1.73 -25.22
CA ILE A 296 -0.56 0.91 -25.58
C ILE A 296 -0.07 -0.37 -26.26
N GLU A 297 -0.40 -1.52 -25.67
CA GLU A 297 -0.25 -2.83 -26.29
C GLU A 297 -1.65 -3.41 -26.53
N ALA A 298 -2.18 -3.26 -27.74
CA ALA A 298 -3.46 -3.86 -28.11
C ALA A 298 -3.30 -5.38 -28.29
N ALA A 299 -4.10 -6.16 -27.58
CA ALA A 299 -4.01 -7.62 -27.59
C ALA A 299 -5.19 -8.26 -28.32
N ILE A 300 -4.89 -9.32 -29.08
CA ILE A 300 -5.89 -10.22 -29.66
C ILE A 300 -5.91 -11.49 -28.81
N SER A 301 -7.08 -11.82 -28.26
CA SER A 301 -7.28 -13.10 -27.58
C SER A 301 -7.37 -14.19 -28.64
N TYR A 302 -6.41 -15.11 -28.64
CA TYR A 302 -6.40 -16.23 -29.55
C TYR A 302 -7.31 -17.36 -29.05
N ALA A 303 -8.17 -17.87 -29.93
CA ALA A 303 -8.99 -19.05 -29.70
C ALA A 303 -9.14 -19.84 -31.01
N GLY A 304 -9.37 -21.15 -30.90
CA GLY A 304 -9.47 -22.04 -32.06
C GLY A 304 -8.10 -22.50 -32.59
N ASP A 305 -8.08 -22.92 -33.85
CA ASP A 305 -6.90 -23.44 -34.54
C ASP A 305 -6.82 -22.89 -35.96
N VAL A 306 -5.95 -21.91 -36.19
CA VAL A 306 -5.74 -21.30 -37.52
C VAL A 306 -5.12 -22.26 -38.54
N SER A 307 -4.64 -23.43 -38.10
CA SER A 307 -4.16 -24.49 -38.98
C SER A 307 -5.24 -25.49 -39.38
N ASP A 308 -6.41 -25.49 -38.70
CA ASP A 308 -7.50 -26.40 -39.01
C ASP A 308 -8.36 -25.87 -40.17
N THR A 309 -8.14 -26.40 -41.37
CA THR A 309 -8.89 -26.03 -42.57
C THR A 309 -10.34 -26.53 -42.59
N ARG A 310 -10.77 -27.34 -41.61
CA ARG A 310 -12.13 -27.93 -41.56
C ARG A 310 -13.13 -27.01 -40.86
N THR A 311 -12.63 -26.11 -40.03
CA THR A 311 -13.44 -25.15 -39.28
C THR A 311 -13.09 -23.77 -39.82
N PRO A 312 -13.93 -23.12 -40.65
CA PRO A 312 -13.63 -21.78 -41.11
C PRO A 312 -13.53 -20.82 -39.91
N ALA A 313 -12.48 -19.98 -39.93
CA ALA A 313 -12.19 -18.96 -38.93
C ALA A 313 -13.32 -17.92 -38.81
#